data_AF-A0A6P6VA29-F1
#
_entry.id   AF-A0A6P6VA29-F1
#
_cell.length_a   1.000
_cell.length_b   1.000
_cell.length_c   1.000
_cell.angle_alpha   90.00
_cell.angle_beta   90.00
_cell.angle_gamma   90.00
#
_symmetry.space_group_name_H-M   'P 1'
#
loop_
_entity.id
_entity.type
_entity.pdbx_description
1 polymer ?
#
loop_
_entity_poly.entity_id
_entity_poly.type
_entity_poly.pdbx_seq_one_letter_code
_entity_poly.pdbx_strand_id
1 'polypeptide(L)'
;MKVLAWNYQGAGRSLTIPSLKEGGRARESWSFRKFKIFISRNELIDLGFEGLPWNWSNNWSIGEEIKERLDRTPTSVEWNRNNSGANLMHIQTVASDHAMLLMDTRPERNKWKRRFQFDARWLQYPEVEKVVDSAWDKQQMASRGT
;
A
#
# COMPACT_ATOMS: atom_id res chain seq x y z
N MET A 1 -7.74 8.72 15.79
CA MET A 1 -6.87 8.70 14.60
C MET A 1 -7.71 9.11 13.41
N LYS A 2 -7.47 10.29 12.80
CA LYS A 2 -8.15 10.69 11.57
C LYS A 2 -7.29 10.25 10.39
N VAL A 3 -7.56 9.06 9.86
CA VAL A 3 -7.06 8.69 8.53
C VAL A 3 -7.91 9.48 7.54
N LEU A 4 -7.37 10.61 7.05
CA LEU A 4 -8.02 11.35 5.98
C LEU A 4 -7.70 10.66 4.66
N ALA A 5 -8.42 9.59 4.35
CA ALA A 5 -8.54 9.11 2.97
C ALA A 5 -9.45 10.09 2.24
N TRP A 6 -8.87 11.08 1.57
CA TRP A 6 -9.64 12.07 0.84
C TRP A 6 -10.02 11.52 -0.54
N ASN A 7 -11.09 10.72 -0.58
CA ASN A 7 -11.75 10.37 -1.84
C ASN A 7 -12.83 11.41 -2.14
N TYR A 8 -12.45 12.51 -2.80
CA TYR A 8 -13.44 13.40 -3.40
C TYR A 8 -13.93 12.79 -4.71
N GLN A 9 -14.97 11.96 -4.62
CA GLN A 9 -15.70 11.47 -5.79
C GLN A 9 -16.66 12.56 -6.28
N GLY A 10 -16.11 13.60 -6.90
CA GLY A 10 -16.88 14.67 -7.54
C GLY A 10 -16.00 15.41 -8.54
N ALA A 11 -16.17 15.11 -9.83
CA ALA A 11 -15.57 15.82 -10.96
C ALA A 11 -14.11 16.27 -10.76
N GLY A 12 -13.17 15.33 -10.90
CA GLY A 12 -11.74 15.61 -11.00
C GLY A 12 -10.93 14.93 -9.91
N ARG A 13 -10.17 13.90 -10.30
CA ARG A 13 -9.06 13.29 -9.55
C ARG A 13 -7.94 14.32 -9.34
N SER A 14 -8.23 15.36 -8.56
CA SER A 14 -7.53 16.64 -8.49
C SER A 14 -6.48 16.70 -7.38
N LEU A 15 -6.21 15.58 -6.72
CA LEU A 15 -5.40 15.56 -5.50
C LEU A 15 -4.05 14.84 -5.64
N THR A 16 -3.64 14.51 -6.85
CA THR A 16 -2.31 13.93 -7.09
C THR A 16 -1.30 15.04 -7.34
N ILE A 17 -0.17 15.02 -6.62
CA ILE A 17 0.98 15.87 -6.99
C ILE A 17 1.48 15.41 -8.36
N PRO A 18 1.78 16.31 -9.30
CA PRO A 18 2.28 15.93 -10.63
C PRO A 18 3.49 15.00 -10.61
N SER A 19 4.41 15.17 -9.64
CA SER A 19 5.58 14.30 -9.47
C SER A 19 5.28 12.89 -8.96
N LEU A 20 4.05 12.64 -8.49
CA LEU A 20 3.60 11.31 -8.03
C LEU A 20 2.61 10.67 -9.00
N LYS A 21 2.69 11.10 -10.27
CA LYS A 21 1.94 10.56 -11.38
C LYS A 21 2.93 10.09 -12.44
N GLU A 22 2.77 8.85 -12.87
CA GLU A 22 3.47 8.27 -14.01
C GLU A 22 2.46 7.98 -15.12
N GLY A 23 2.80 8.34 -16.35
CA GLY A 23 1.93 8.19 -17.51
C GLY A 23 0.75 9.17 -17.57
N GLY A 24 0.04 9.15 -18.70
CA GLY A 24 -1.10 10.02 -18.97
C GLY A 24 -0.76 11.51 -19.04
N ARG A 25 -1.79 12.37 -19.02
CA ARG A 25 -1.60 13.83 -19.10
C ARG A 25 -1.03 14.39 -17.80
N ALA A 26 -0.03 15.25 -17.93
CA ALA A 26 0.47 16.05 -16.82
C ALA A 26 -0.69 16.83 -16.17
N ARG A 27 -0.69 16.89 -14.84
CA ARG A 27 -1.67 17.65 -14.09
C ARG A 27 -1.17 19.06 -13.86
N GLU A 28 -2.04 20.02 -14.05
CA GLU A 28 -1.75 21.42 -13.75
C GLU A 28 -1.50 21.61 -12.26
N SER A 29 -0.47 22.39 -11.92
CA SER A 29 -0.05 22.59 -10.53
C SER A 29 -1.13 23.21 -9.63
N TRP A 30 -2.06 23.98 -10.22
CA TRP A 30 -3.16 24.62 -9.50
C TRP A 30 -4.15 23.62 -8.90
N SER A 31 -4.35 22.46 -9.56
CA SER A 31 -5.32 21.44 -9.16
C SER A 31 -5.06 20.92 -7.74
N PHE A 32 -3.79 20.88 -7.34
CA PHE A 32 -3.34 20.40 -6.03
C PHE A 32 -3.04 21.55 -5.04
N ARG A 33 -3.17 22.82 -5.45
CA ARG A 33 -2.73 23.97 -4.65
C ARG A 33 -3.42 24.06 -3.29
N LYS A 34 -4.74 23.81 -3.22
CA LYS A 34 -5.50 23.82 -1.97
C LYS A 34 -4.98 22.78 -0.97
N PHE A 35 -4.64 21.59 -1.45
CA PHE A 35 -4.07 20.55 -0.60
C PHE A 35 -2.67 20.92 -0.11
N LYS A 36 -1.78 21.46 -0.97
CA LYS A 36 -0.45 21.94 -0.52
C LYS A 36 -0.59 22.98 0.59
N ILE A 37 -1.51 23.93 0.43
CA ILE A 37 -1.78 24.97 1.43
C ILE A 37 -2.28 24.33 2.74
N PHE A 38 -3.19 23.35 2.66
CA PHE A 38 -3.66 22.64 3.85
C PHE A 38 -2.54 21.92 4.60
N ILE A 39 -1.68 21.18 3.89
CA ILE A 39 -0.54 20.46 4.49
C ILE A 39 0.43 21.45 5.14
N SER A 40 0.79 22.52 4.42
CA SER A 40 1.72 23.53 4.90
C SER A 40 1.16 24.30 6.11
N ARG A 41 -0.12 24.71 6.09
CA ARG A 41 -0.75 25.46 7.19
C ARG A 41 -0.88 24.65 8.47
N ASN A 42 -0.92 23.33 8.38
CA ASN A 42 -1.06 22.43 9.53
C ASN A 42 0.27 21.74 9.89
N GLU A 43 1.38 22.15 9.28
CA GLU A 43 2.72 21.58 9.51
C GLU A 43 2.72 20.05 9.43
N LEU A 44 1.96 19.53 8.48
CA LEU A 44 1.84 18.09 8.27
C LEU A 44 2.99 17.58 7.41
N ILE A 45 3.52 16.43 7.80
CA ILE A 45 4.60 15.74 7.12
C ILE A 45 4.03 14.43 6.57
N ASP A 46 4.42 14.07 5.34
CA ASP A 46 4.12 12.74 4.79
C ASP A 46 4.95 11.70 5.57
N LEU A 47 4.28 10.72 6.19
CA LEU A 47 4.94 9.69 7.00
C LEU A 47 5.98 8.86 6.20
N GLY A 48 5.87 8.86 4.87
CA GLY A 48 6.59 7.93 4.02
C GLY A 48 5.84 6.60 3.92
N PHE A 49 6.43 5.64 3.22
CA PHE A 49 5.83 4.32 3.03
C PHE A 49 6.86 3.30 2.52
N GLU A 50 6.51 2.02 2.66
CA GLU A 50 7.17 0.87 2.03
C GLU A 50 6.28 0.26 0.94
N GLY A 51 6.91 -0.34 -0.07
CA GLY A 51 6.24 -0.93 -1.23
C GLY A 51 6.33 -0.05 -2.48
N LEU A 52 5.39 -0.24 -3.41
CA LEU A 52 5.42 0.48 -4.70
C LEU A 52 5.13 1.98 -4.51
N PRO A 53 5.75 2.87 -5.32
CA PRO A 53 5.59 4.31 -5.17
C PRO A 53 4.19 4.85 -5.52
N TRP A 54 3.33 4.00 -6.09
CA TRP A 54 1.92 4.28 -6.38
C TRP A 54 1.00 3.39 -5.53
N ASN A 55 -0.22 3.88 -5.30
CA ASN A 55 -1.30 3.12 -4.67
C ASN A 55 -2.59 3.15 -5.50
N TRP A 56 -2.51 3.63 -6.74
CA TRP A 56 -3.55 3.50 -7.74
C TRP A 56 -2.93 3.23 -9.12
N SER A 57 -3.57 2.37 -9.92
CA SER A 57 -3.26 2.19 -11.35
C SER A 57 -4.53 1.96 -12.16
N ASN A 58 -4.58 2.43 -13.40
CA ASN A 58 -5.66 2.04 -14.33
C ASN A 58 -5.59 0.56 -14.77
N ASN A 59 -4.56 -0.21 -14.35
CA ASN A 59 -4.36 -1.61 -14.68
C ASN A 59 -4.34 -1.90 -16.20
N TRP A 60 -3.88 -0.95 -17.00
CA TRP A 60 -3.71 -1.12 -18.44
C TRP A 60 -2.41 -1.86 -18.77
N SER A 61 -2.27 -2.24 -20.04
CA SER A 61 -1.06 -2.89 -20.54
C SER A 61 0.20 -2.03 -20.32
N ILE A 62 1.33 -2.72 -20.19
CA ILE A 62 2.65 -2.10 -20.04
C ILE A 62 2.86 -1.08 -21.16
N GLY A 63 3.22 0.16 -20.79
CA GLY A 63 3.41 1.28 -21.71
C GLY A 63 2.21 2.24 -21.82
N GLU A 64 1.01 1.78 -21.46
CA GLU A 64 -0.20 2.61 -21.40
C GLU A 64 -0.76 2.76 -19.97
N GLU A 65 -0.14 2.06 -19.03
CA GLU A 65 -0.47 2.16 -17.62
C GLU A 65 -0.24 3.58 -17.08
N ILE A 66 -1.20 4.03 -16.29
CA ILE A 66 -1.13 5.26 -15.52
C ILE A 66 -1.08 4.86 -14.06
N LYS A 67 -0.11 5.38 -13.33
CA LYS A 67 0.10 5.10 -11.91
C LYS A 67 0.09 6.40 -11.13
N GLU A 68 -0.61 6.42 -10.00
CA GLU A 68 -0.71 7.60 -9.13
C GLU A 68 -0.57 7.20 -7.65
N ARG A 69 0.05 8.08 -6.84
CA ARG A 69 -0.06 8.02 -5.38
C ARG A 69 -1.16 8.95 -4.90
N LEU A 70 -2.37 8.41 -4.79
CA LEU A 70 -3.59 9.10 -4.39
C LEU A 70 -3.71 9.16 -2.87
N ASP A 71 -3.59 8.00 -2.23
CA ASP A 71 -3.78 7.89 -0.79
C ASP A 71 -2.48 8.26 -0.07
N ARG A 72 -2.59 9.07 0.99
CA ARG A 72 -1.45 9.48 1.81
C ARG A 72 -1.83 9.54 3.26
N THR A 73 -0.83 9.52 4.13
CA THR A 73 -1.06 9.73 5.56
C THR A 73 -0.23 10.90 6.06
N PRO A 74 -0.73 12.14 5.89
CA PRO A 74 -0.09 13.30 6.48
C PRO A 74 -0.25 13.26 8.00
N THR A 75 0.87 13.40 8.70
CA THR A 75 0.97 13.33 10.17
C THR A 75 1.55 14.61 10.72
N SER A 76 1.12 15.04 11.90
CA SER A 76 1.78 16.17 12.58
C SER A 76 3.16 15.77 13.11
N VAL A 77 4.02 16.76 13.31
CA VAL A 77 5.34 16.58 13.93
C VAL A 77 5.23 15.86 15.28
N GLU A 78 4.28 16.28 16.11
CA GLU A 78 4.06 15.69 17.44
C GLU A 78 3.59 14.23 17.35
N TRP A 79 2.75 13.89 16.37
CA TRP A 79 2.35 12.50 16.16
C TRP A 79 3.55 11.65 15.73
N ASN A 80 4.37 12.14 14.80
CA ASN A 80 5.54 11.42 14.33
C ASN A 80 6.57 11.21 15.45
N ARG A 81 6.75 12.20 16.32
CA ARG A 81 7.61 12.08 17.51
C ARG A 81 7.13 10.99 18.46
N ASN A 82 5.82 10.93 18.72
CA ASN A 82 5.22 9.94 19.61
C ASN A 82 5.09 8.54 18.99
N ASN A 83 5.25 8.43 17.67
CA ASN A 83 5.16 7.18 16.92
C ASN A 83 6.38 7.04 16.00
N SER A 84 7.58 7.29 16.52
CA SER A 84 8.82 7.34 15.72
C SER A 84 9.17 6.02 15.02
N GLY A 85 8.63 4.90 15.52
CA GLY A 85 8.72 3.59 14.87
C GLY A 85 7.56 3.28 13.93
N ALA A 86 6.62 4.19 13.68
CA ALA A 86 5.50 3.91 12.81
C ALA A 86 5.96 3.71 11.36
N ASN A 87 5.33 2.75 10.69
CA ASN A 87 5.54 2.44 9.29
C ASN A 87 4.20 2.42 8.56
N LEU A 88 4.22 2.74 7.28
CA LEU A 88 3.09 2.66 6.36
C LEU A 88 3.47 1.74 5.20
N MET A 89 2.67 0.72 4.91
CA MET A 89 2.93 -0.21 3.81
C MET A 89 1.85 -0.08 2.75
N HIS A 90 2.26 -0.06 1.48
CA HIS A 90 1.37 -0.21 0.33
C HIS A 90 1.21 -1.71 0.00
N ILE A 91 0.03 -2.26 0.24
CA ILE A 91 -0.30 -3.65 -0.06
C ILE A 91 -1.09 -3.70 -1.36
N GLN A 92 -0.46 -4.17 -2.43
CA GLN A 92 -1.11 -4.35 -3.72
C GLN A 92 -2.13 -5.49 -3.64
N THR A 93 -3.26 -5.30 -4.33
CA THR A 93 -4.29 -6.35 -4.44
C THR A 93 -4.60 -6.56 -5.91
N VAL A 94 -4.78 -7.81 -6.32
CA VAL A 94 -5.10 -8.13 -7.72
C VAL A 94 -6.54 -7.74 -8.08
N ALA A 95 -7.40 -7.61 -7.07
CA ALA A 95 -8.83 -7.36 -7.24
C ALA A 95 -9.22 -5.87 -7.22
N SER A 96 -8.27 -4.96 -7.03
CA SER A 96 -8.53 -3.52 -6.94
C SER A 96 -7.54 -2.73 -7.78
N ASP A 97 -8.00 -1.62 -8.34
CA ASP A 97 -7.14 -0.60 -8.93
C ASP A 97 -6.45 0.27 -7.86
N HIS A 98 -6.83 0.10 -6.58
CA HIS A 98 -6.18 0.69 -5.41
C HIS A 98 -5.36 -0.33 -4.59
N ALA A 99 -4.22 0.13 -4.07
CA ALA A 99 -3.49 -0.56 -3.02
C ALA A 99 -4.06 -0.20 -1.64
N MET A 100 -4.03 -1.16 -0.71
CA MET A 100 -4.37 -0.90 0.69
C MET A 100 -3.21 -0.18 1.38
N LEU A 101 -3.53 0.78 2.25
CA LEU A 101 -2.55 1.40 3.15
C LEU A 101 -2.64 0.75 4.53
N LEU A 102 -1.57 0.09 4.96
CA LEU A 102 -1.46 -0.49 6.30
C LEU A 102 -0.50 0.34 7.15
N MET A 103 -1.01 0.99 8.20
CA MET A 103 -0.17 1.66 9.18
C MET A 103 0.07 0.78 10.41
N ASP A 104 1.33 0.48 10.70
CA ASP A 104 1.75 -0.15 11.95
C ASP A 104 2.49 0.88 12.80
N THR A 105 1.94 1.23 13.97
CA THR A 105 2.56 2.20 14.89
C THR A 105 3.53 1.55 15.88
N ARG A 106 3.65 0.22 15.87
CA ARG A 106 4.50 -0.56 16.79
C ARG A 106 5.13 -1.79 16.11
N PRO A 107 5.85 -1.65 14.99
CA PRO A 107 6.36 -2.78 14.21
C PRO A 107 7.30 -3.69 15.01
N GLU A 108 8.07 -3.13 15.96
CA GLU A 108 9.01 -3.93 16.76
C GLU A 108 8.33 -4.93 17.72
N ARG A 109 7.06 -4.71 18.08
CA ARG A 109 6.31 -5.64 18.94
C ARG A 109 5.80 -6.86 18.20
N ASN A 110 5.87 -6.87 16.86
CA ASN A 110 5.16 -7.81 16.03
C ASN A 110 6.10 -8.87 15.41
N LYS A 111 6.82 -9.63 16.25
CA LYS A 111 7.33 -10.96 15.85
C LYS A 111 6.18 -11.97 15.89
N TRP A 112 5.13 -11.76 15.10
CA TRP A 112 4.09 -12.78 14.94
C TRP A 112 4.74 -13.98 14.25
N LYS A 113 4.75 -15.14 14.92
CA LYS A 113 4.98 -16.41 14.23
C LYS A 113 3.87 -16.52 13.19
N ARG A 114 4.21 -16.35 11.91
CA ARG A 114 3.25 -16.57 10.81
C ARG A 114 2.70 -17.97 10.97
N ARG A 115 1.43 -18.08 11.36
CA ARG A 115 0.74 -19.36 11.35
C ARG A 115 0.40 -19.65 9.91
N PHE A 116 0.73 -20.86 9.45
CA PHE A 116 0.20 -21.34 8.19
C PHE A 116 -1.32 -21.29 8.26
N GLN A 117 -1.95 -20.64 7.28
CA GLN A 117 -3.39 -20.61 7.10
C GLN A 117 -3.69 -21.26 5.77
N PHE A 118 -4.56 -22.27 5.81
CA PHE A 118 -5.05 -22.95 4.62
C PHE A 118 -6.44 -22.40 4.28
N ASP A 119 -6.61 -21.94 3.03
CA ASP A 119 -7.91 -21.54 2.53
C ASP A 119 -8.60 -22.75 1.91
N ALA A 120 -9.72 -23.20 2.50
CA ALA A 120 -10.45 -24.37 2.00
C ALA A 120 -10.92 -24.21 0.55
N ARG A 121 -11.04 -22.98 0.03
CA ARG A 121 -11.38 -22.74 -1.38
C ARG A 121 -10.30 -23.24 -2.34
N TRP A 122 -9.05 -23.39 -1.88
CA TRP A 122 -7.97 -23.95 -2.67
C TRP A 122 -8.25 -25.41 -3.08
N LEU A 123 -9.06 -26.15 -2.32
CA LEU A 123 -9.48 -27.51 -2.68
C LEU A 123 -10.36 -27.57 -3.94
N GLN A 124 -10.85 -26.43 -4.43
CA GLN A 124 -11.60 -26.35 -5.68
C GLN A 124 -10.71 -26.37 -6.93
N TYR A 125 -9.39 -26.21 -6.75
CA TYR A 125 -8.41 -26.18 -7.83
C TYR A 125 -7.61 -27.49 -7.84
N PRO A 126 -7.79 -28.37 -8.85
CA PRO A 126 -7.08 -29.65 -8.94
C PRO A 126 -5.54 -29.52 -8.94
N GLU A 127 -5.03 -28.35 -9.31
CA GLU A 127 -3.59 -28.05 -9.30
C GLU A 127 -3.01 -27.99 -7.89
N VAL A 128 -3.83 -27.66 -6.88
CA VAL A 128 -3.39 -27.55 -5.49
C VAL A 128 -3.00 -28.92 -4.94
N GLU A 129 -3.71 -29.98 -5.32
CA GLU A 129 -3.37 -31.37 -4.96
C GLU A 129 -1.97 -31.74 -5.48
N LYS A 130 -1.67 -31.41 -6.75
CA LYS A 130 -0.33 -31.65 -7.33
C LYS A 130 0.78 -30.90 -6.61
N VAL A 131 0.51 -29.66 -6.19
CA VAL A 131 1.47 -28.82 -5.46
C VAL A 131 1.74 -29.40 -4.07
N VAL A 132 0.70 -29.88 -3.39
CA VAL A 132 0.77 -30.57 -2.10
C VAL A 132 1.63 -31.83 -2.27
N ASP A 133 1.26 -32.76 -3.15
CA ASP A 133 2.00 -34.02 -3.34
C ASP A 133 3.48 -33.77 -3.65
N SER A 134 3.75 -32.85 -4.59
CA SER A 134 5.13 -32.48 -4.96
C SER A 134 5.93 -31.85 -3.81
N ALA A 135 5.27 -31.22 -2.84
CA ALA A 135 5.92 -30.63 -1.67
C ALA A 135 6.19 -31.68 -0.58
N TRP A 136 5.30 -32.66 -0.42
CA TRP A 136 5.44 -33.75 0.54
C TRP A 136 6.50 -34.77 0.11
N ASP A 137 6.70 -34.96 -1.20
CA ASP A 137 7.74 -35.84 -1.75
C ASP A 137 9.16 -35.24 -1.67
N LYS A 138 9.28 -33.96 -1.30
CA LYS A 138 10.59 -33.32 -1.10
C LYS A 138 11.11 -33.62 0.31
N GLN A 139 12.21 -34.34 0.37
CA GLN A 139 12.93 -34.59 1.61
C GLN A 139 13.47 -33.26 2.17
N GLN A 140 12.84 -32.73 3.21
CA GLN A 140 13.35 -31.52 3.87
C GLN A 140 14.51 -31.88 4.79
N MET A 141 15.66 -31.23 4.58
CA MET A 141 16.69 -31.17 5.61
C MET A 141 16.14 -30.31 6.76
N ALA A 142 15.77 -30.97 7.86
CA ALA A 142 15.27 -30.28 9.04
C ALA A 142 16.30 -29.25 9.52
N SER A 143 15.96 -27.95 9.44
CA SER A 143 16.67 -26.95 10.23
C SER A 143 16.25 -27.15 11.68
N ARG A 144 17.19 -27.60 12.53
CA ARG A 144 17.00 -27.61 13.98
C ARG A 144 16.65 -26.19 14.42
N GLY A 145 15.43 -26.00 14.91
CA GLY A 145 15.01 -24.73 15.50
C GLY A 145 15.81 -24.47 16.77
N THR A 146 16.69 -23.48 16.72
CA THR A 146 17.26 -22.79 17.88
C THR A 146 16.53 -21.47 18.09
#